data_AF-A0A7S0ALV2-F1
#
_entry.id   AF-A0A7S0ALV2-F1
#
_cell.length_a   1.000
_cell.length_b   1.000
_cell.length_c   1.000
_cell.angle_alpha   90.00
_cell.angle_beta   90.00
_cell.angle_gamma   90.00
#
_symmetry.space_group_name_H-M   'P 1'
#
loop_
_entity.id
_entity.type
_entity.pdbx_description
1 polymer ?
#
loop_
_entity_poly.entity_id
_entity_poly.type
_entity_poly.pdbx_seq_one_letter_code
_entity_poly.pdbx_strand_id
1 'polypeptide(L)'
;RLKAEKEASETILAQLKVEKEASGALFARLKAEKEASESLLVQLTAEKDSLNSLLSMVCDASLWLAEDGDLITHSESSFDAIMGHCMQGERLSRYMTEREGARFRKTIQGDGMGGGSP
;
A
#
# COMPACT_ATOMS: atom_id res chain seq x y z
N ARG A 1 8.49 -67.88 14.84
CA ARG A 1 8.11 -67.29 13.53
C ARG A 1 6.90 -66.37 13.67
N LEU A 2 5.73 -66.87 14.11
CA LEU A 2 4.52 -66.05 14.33
C LEU A 2 4.69 -64.84 15.28
N LYS A 3 5.45 -65.00 16.37
CA LYS A 3 5.72 -63.90 17.32
C LYS A 3 6.51 -62.75 16.69
N ALA A 4 7.58 -63.05 15.95
CA ALA A 4 8.40 -62.06 15.27
C ALA A 4 7.63 -61.35 14.14
N GLU A 5 6.74 -62.06 13.45
CA GLU A 5 5.87 -61.48 12.43
C GLU A 5 4.83 -60.52 13.03
N LYS A 6 4.28 -60.84 14.20
CA LYS A 6 3.39 -59.96 14.95
C LYS A 6 4.11 -58.69 15.43
N GLU A 7 5.30 -58.82 16.01
CA GLU A 7 6.11 -57.68 16.47
C GLU A 7 6.52 -56.77 15.30
N ALA A 8 6.86 -57.34 14.14
CA ALA A 8 7.14 -56.58 12.92
C ALA A 8 5.89 -55.82 12.42
N SER A 9 4.72 -56.47 12.44
CA SER A 9 3.46 -55.84 12.03
C SER A 9 3.08 -54.67 12.95
N GLU A 10 3.23 -54.82 14.27
CA GLU A 10 2.98 -53.76 15.26
C GLU A 10 3.93 -52.56 15.05
N THR A 11 5.20 -52.84 14.72
CA THR A 11 6.19 -51.79 14.45
C THR A 11 5.85 -50.99 13.19
N ILE A 12 5.42 -51.66 12.12
CA ILE A 12 5.01 -51.01 10.87
C ILE A 12 3.76 -50.14 11.10
N LEU A 13 2.78 -50.63 11.86
CA LEU A 13 1.57 -49.85 12.18
C LEU A 13 1.90 -48.59 12.99
N ALA A 14 2.83 -48.68 13.94
CA ALA A 14 3.28 -47.52 14.70
C ALA A 14 3.98 -46.49 13.79
N GLN A 15 4.84 -46.93 12.87
CA GLN A 15 5.51 -46.06 11.90
C GLN A 15 4.51 -45.38 10.96
N LEU A 16 3.56 -46.12 10.39
CA LEU A 16 2.52 -45.57 9.51
C LEU A 16 1.65 -44.53 10.22
N LYS A 17 1.37 -44.73 11.50
CA LYS A 17 0.61 -43.75 12.30
C LYS A 17 1.40 -42.45 12.45
N VAL A 18 2.68 -42.53 12.82
CA VAL A 18 3.56 -41.36 12.97
C VAL A 18 3.70 -40.63 11.62
N GLU A 19 3.90 -41.36 10.54
CA GLU A 19 4.03 -40.77 9.21
C GLU A 19 2.72 -40.10 8.74
N LYS A 20 1.56 -40.71 9.02
CA LYS A 20 0.25 -40.11 8.73
C LYS A 20 0.03 -38.82 9.51
N GLU A 21 0.39 -38.81 10.80
CA GLU A 21 0.28 -37.61 11.64
C GLU A 21 1.23 -36.51 11.17
N ALA A 22 2.47 -36.85 10.82
CA ALA A 22 3.44 -35.93 10.25
C ALA A 22 2.97 -35.35 8.90
N SER A 23 2.42 -36.19 8.02
CA SER A 23 1.84 -35.75 6.75
C SER A 23 0.64 -34.83 6.96
N GLY A 24 -0.20 -35.10 7.96
CA GLY A 24 -1.32 -34.23 8.32
C GLY A 24 -0.85 -32.85 8.79
N ALA A 25 0.18 -32.81 9.65
CA ALA A 25 0.77 -31.58 10.13
C ALA A 25 1.40 -30.74 9.01
N LEU A 26 2.12 -31.39 8.07
CA LEU A 26 2.69 -30.70 6.91
C LEU A 26 1.62 -30.12 5.99
N PHE A 27 0.53 -30.85 5.74
CA PHE A 27 -0.58 -30.35 4.94
C PHE A 27 -1.24 -29.13 5.57
N ALA A 28 -1.48 -29.16 6.89
CA ALA A 28 -2.02 -28.02 7.62
C ALA A 28 -1.11 -26.78 7.52
N ARG A 29 0.21 -26.97 7.64
CA ARG A 29 1.18 -25.88 7.50
C ARG A 29 1.21 -25.29 6.09
N LEU A 30 1.22 -26.13 5.05
CA LEU A 30 1.19 -25.67 3.67
C LEU A 30 -0.09 -24.89 3.35
N LYS A 31 -1.22 -25.32 3.91
CA LYS A 31 -2.49 -24.60 3.76
C LYS A 31 -2.42 -23.21 4.39
N ALA A 32 -1.92 -23.11 5.62
CA ALA A 32 -1.77 -21.83 6.30
C ALA A 32 -0.82 -20.88 5.56
N GLU A 33 0.31 -21.40 5.06
CA GLU A 33 1.28 -20.61 4.29
C GLU A 33 0.67 -20.11 2.97
N LYS A 34 -0.11 -20.96 2.28
CA LYS A 34 -0.82 -20.58 1.07
C LYS A 34 -1.82 -19.44 1.33
N GLU A 35 -2.64 -19.55 2.38
CA GLU A 35 -3.62 -18.52 2.75
C GLU A 35 -2.92 -17.19 3.12
N ALA A 36 -1.79 -17.26 3.84
CA ALA A 36 -0.99 -16.08 4.15
C ALA A 36 -0.40 -15.44 2.87
N SER A 37 0.12 -16.24 1.95
CA SER A 37 0.65 -15.77 0.67
C SER A 37 -0.43 -15.13 -0.21
N GLU A 38 -1.64 -15.70 -0.25
CA GLU A 38 -2.76 -15.13 -1.00
C GLU A 38 -3.20 -13.79 -0.41
N SER A 39 -3.25 -13.68 0.92
CA SER A 39 -3.55 -12.41 1.60
C SER A 39 -2.51 -11.33 1.29
N LEU A 40 -1.22 -11.67 1.31
CA LEU A 40 -0.14 -10.75 0.98
C LEU A 40 -0.22 -10.27 -0.48
N LEU A 41 -0.56 -11.15 -1.42
CA LEU A 41 -0.73 -10.77 -2.83
C LEU A 41 -1.85 -9.75 -3.02
N VAL A 42 -2.95 -9.88 -2.28
CA VAL A 42 -4.05 -8.89 -2.31
C VAL A 42 -3.58 -7.53 -1.81
N GLN A 43 -2.83 -7.48 -0.71
CA GLN A 43 -2.29 -6.23 -0.16
C GLN A 43 -1.32 -5.56 -1.14
N LEU A 44 -0.38 -6.32 -1.71
CA LEU A 44 0.58 -5.80 -2.67
C LEU A 44 -0.09 -5.29 -3.95
N THR A 45 -1.18 -5.93 -4.38
CA THR A 45 -1.96 -5.44 -5.54
C THR A 45 -2.61 -4.10 -5.23
N ALA A 46 -3.23 -3.97 -4.05
CA ALA A 46 -3.82 -2.70 -3.62
C ALA A 46 -2.79 -1.57 -3.48
N GLU A 47 -1.61 -1.86 -2.92
CA GLU A 47 -0.50 -0.89 -2.83
C GLU A 47 0.00 -0.49 -4.22
N LYS A 48 0.20 -1.45 -5.11
CA LYS A 48 0.60 -1.18 -6.49
C LYS A 48 -0.41 -0.26 -7.19
N ASP A 49 -1.70 -0.52 -7.04
CA ASP A 49 -2.75 0.28 -7.68
C ASP A 49 -2.80 1.69 -7.09
N SER A 50 -2.64 1.83 -5.77
CA SER A 50 -2.53 3.12 -5.10
C SER A 50 -1.32 3.92 -5.60
N LEU A 51 -0.16 3.28 -5.72
CA LEU A 51 1.06 3.91 -6.23
C LEU A 51 0.92 4.31 -7.71
N ASN A 52 0.29 3.49 -8.54
CA ASN A 52 0.02 3.85 -9.94
C ASN A 52 -0.92 5.05 -10.04
N SER A 53 -1.95 5.11 -9.20
CA SER A 53 -2.84 6.28 -9.14
C SER A 53 -2.08 7.53 -8.71
N LEU A 54 -1.23 7.43 -7.68
CA LEU A 54 -0.41 8.54 -7.22
C LEU A 54 0.57 8.99 -8.30
N LEU A 55 1.22 8.06 -8.99
CA LEU A 55 2.15 8.36 -10.07
C LEU A 55 1.44 9.08 -11.23
N SER A 56 0.23 8.63 -11.61
CA SER A 56 -0.56 9.32 -12.63
C SER A 56 -0.83 10.77 -12.22
N MET A 57 -1.27 10.99 -10.97
CA MET A 57 -1.53 12.34 -10.46
C MET A 57 -0.29 13.24 -10.50
N VAL A 58 0.88 12.70 -10.18
CA VAL A 58 2.15 13.45 -10.20
C VAL A 58 2.57 13.78 -11.63
N CYS A 59 2.40 12.85 -12.57
CA CYS A 59 2.73 13.06 -13.98
C CYS A 59 1.78 14.06 -14.67
N ASP A 60 0.52 14.13 -14.23
CA ASP A 60 -0.46 15.07 -14.77
C ASP A 60 -0.39 16.46 -14.12
N ALA A 61 0.42 16.65 -13.09
CA ALA A 61 0.51 17.90 -12.34
C ALA A 61 1.31 18.97 -13.09
N SER A 62 0.65 20.07 -13.48
CA SER A 62 1.32 21.20 -14.17
C SER A 62 2.16 22.09 -13.25
N LEU A 63 2.03 21.94 -11.93
CA LEU A 63 2.84 22.63 -10.92
C LEU A 63 2.88 21.84 -9.61
N TRP A 64 3.97 21.99 -8.86
CA TRP A 64 4.14 21.40 -7.53
C TRP A 64 4.30 22.49 -6.48
N LEU A 65 3.75 22.25 -5.29
CA LEU A 65 3.80 23.16 -4.15
C LEU A 65 4.72 22.60 -3.07
N ALA A 66 5.32 23.48 -2.28
CA ALA A 66 6.03 23.11 -1.07
C ALA A 66 5.06 22.61 0.01
N GLU A 67 5.61 22.13 1.13
CA GLU A 67 4.84 21.66 2.29
C GLU A 67 3.90 22.74 2.87
N ASP A 68 4.27 24.02 2.76
CA ASP A 68 3.42 25.14 3.18
C ASP A 68 2.18 25.34 2.29
N GLY A 69 2.10 24.62 1.17
CA GLY A 69 1.03 24.69 0.20
C GLY A 69 1.01 25.98 -0.61
N ASP A 70 1.98 26.88 -0.46
CA ASP A 70 1.94 28.21 -1.06
C ASP A 70 3.12 28.46 -2.01
N LEU A 71 4.31 28.00 -1.68
CA LEU A 71 5.48 28.17 -2.55
C LEU A 71 5.45 27.17 -3.71
N ILE A 72 5.56 27.66 -4.96
CA ILE A 72 5.67 26.80 -6.15
C ILE A 72 7.12 26.31 -6.27
N THR A 73 7.34 25.01 -6.13
CA THR A 73 8.67 24.38 -6.20
C THR A 73 9.04 23.95 -7.62
N HIS A 74 8.03 23.63 -8.42
CA HIS A 74 8.15 23.27 -9.83
C HIS A 74 6.94 23.78 -10.61
N SER A 75 7.16 24.28 -11.82
CA SER A 75 6.11 24.66 -12.76
C SER A 75 6.47 24.19 -14.16
N GLU A 76 5.46 23.74 -14.91
CA GLU A 76 5.62 23.43 -16.32
C GLU A 76 5.54 24.69 -17.19
N SER A 77 6.17 24.64 -18.36
CA SER A 77 6.19 25.76 -19.32
C SER A 77 4.80 26.15 -19.83
N SER A 78 3.86 25.20 -19.88
CA SER A 78 2.46 25.43 -20.24
C SER A 78 1.75 26.30 -19.20
N PHE A 79 1.97 26.02 -17.91
CA PHE A 79 1.44 26.80 -16.80
C PHE A 79 2.10 28.18 -16.74
N ASP A 80 3.42 28.25 -16.89
CA ASP A 80 4.16 29.53 -16.96
C ASP A 80 3.64 30.41 -18.11
N ALA A 81 3.32 29.82 -19.27
CA ALA A 81 2.76 30.55 -20.41
C ALA A 81 1.36 31.13 -20.11
N ILE A 82 0.51 30.40 -19.37
CA ILE A 82 -0.80 30.89 -18.93
C ILE A 82 -0.64 32.07 -17.97
N MET A 83 0.34 32.00 -17.07
CA MET A 83 0.63 33.05 -16.10
C MET A 83 1.44 34.21 -16.69
N GLY A 84 1.99 34.05 -17.90
CA GLY A 84 2.77 35.04 -18.63
C GLY A 84 4.21 35.21 -18.14
N HIS A 85 4.68 34.38 -17.21
CA HIS A 85 6.04 34.39 -16.67
C HIS A 85 6.36 33.08 -15.93
N CYS A 86 7.64 32.86 -15.62
CA CYS A 86 8.09 31.72 -14.81
C CYS A 86 7.47 31.79 -13.41
N MET A 87 6.76 30.74 -13.00
CA MET A 87 6.08 30.66 -11.70
C MET A 87 6.90 29.92 -10.64
N GLN A 88 8.00 29.27 -11.01
CA GLN A 88 8.86 28.58 -10.06
C GLN A 88 9.46 29.57 -9.04
N GLY A 89 9.28 29.28 -7.75
CA GLY A 89 9.72 30.13 -6.64
C GLY A 89 8.72 31.24 -6.25
N GLU A 90 7.62 31.40 -6.99
CA GLU A 90 6.55 32.32 -6.63
C GLU A 90 5.59 31.73 -5.60
N ARG A 91 4.81 32.60 -4.96
CA ARG A 91 3.74 32.20 -4.02
C ARG A 91 2.40 32.16 -4.74
N LEU A 92 1.74 31.01 -4.72
CA LEU A 92 0.43 30.79 -5.34
C LEU A 92 -0.61 31.79 -4.82
N SER A 93 -0.57 32.10 -3.53
CA SER A 93 -1.49 33.02 -2.87
C SER A 93 -1.45 34.46 -3.43
N ARG A 94 -0.36 34.90 -4.07
CA ARG A 94 -0.27 36.22 -4.72
C ARG A 94 -1.22 36.37 -5.90
N TYR A 95 -1.60 35.26 -6.53
CA TYR A 95 -2.45 35.22 -7.70
C TYR A 95 -3.89 34.81 -7.37
N MET A 96 -4.20 34.62 -6.08
CA MET A 96 -5.53 34.31 -5.58
C MET A 96 -6.16 35.54 -4.93
N THR A 97 -7.49 35.63 -5.01
CA THR A 97 -8.22 36.60 -4.18
C THR A 97 -8.13 36.19 -2.71
N GLU A 98 -8.24 37.14 -1.78
CA GLU A 98 -8.19 36.84 -0.33
C GLU A 98 -9.20 35.78 0.09
N ARG A 99 -10.39 35.79 -0.51
CA ARG A 99 -11.45 34.81 -0.27
C ARG A 99 -11.00 33.39 -0.65
N GLU A 100 -10.41 33.24 -1.83
CA GLU A 100 -9.93 31.94 -2.33
C GLU A 100 -8.69 31.47 -1.57
N GLY A 101 -7.75 32.38 -1.26
CA GLY A 101 -6.58 32.06 -0.44
C GLY A 101 -6.97 31.61 0.98
N ALA A 102 -8.00 32.21 1.58
CA ALA A 102 -8.53 31.78 2.88
C ALA A 102 -9.17 30.38 2.81
N ARG A 103 -9.97 30.10 1.77
CA ARG A 103 -10.55 28.77 1.54
C ARG A 103 -9.47 27.71 1.36
N PHE A 104 -8.48 28.01 0.53
CA PHE A 104 -7.39 27.10 0.21
C PHE A 104 -6.52 26.77 1.43
N ARG A 105 -6.11 27.78 2.21
CA ARG A 105 -5.38 27.55 3.47
C ARG A 105 -6.16 26.72 4.48
N LYS A 106 -7.48 26.92 4.58
CA LYS A 106 -8.32 26.11 5.46
C LYS A 106 -8.28 24.63 5.07
N THR A 107 -8.28 24.32 3.78
CA THR A 107 -8.20 22.94 3.28
C THR A 107 -6.84 22.32 3.57
N ILE A 108 -5.74 23.06 3.37
CA ILE A 108 -4.37 22.54 3.54
C ILE A 108 -4.00 22.38 5.03
N GLN A 109 -4.43 23.30 5.89
CA GLN A 109 -4.08 23.28 7.31
C GLN A 109 -4.90 22.28 8.13
N GLY A 110 -5.96 21.71 7.55
CA GLY A 110 -6.77 20.65 8.15
C GLY A 110 -7.45 21.04 9.47
N ASP A 111 -8.76 21.28 9.42
CA ASP A 111 -9.61 20.92 10.57
C ASP A 111 -9.48 19.39 10.75
N GLY A 112 -8.73 18.95 11.77
CA GLY A 112 -8.44 17.55 12.07
C GLY A 112 -9.66 16.73 12.46
N MET A 113 -10.49 16.34 11.49
CA MET A 113 -11.53 15.31 11.62
C MET A 113 -11.42 14.30 10.47
N GLY A 114 -10.34 13.52 10.49
CA GLY A 114 -10.17 12.29 9.71
C GLY A 114 -9.75 11.09 10.55
N GLY A 115 -9.79 11.22 11.89
CA GLY A 115 -9.59 10.11 12.83
C GLY A 115 -10.92 9.46 13.16
N GLY A 116 -11.34 8.48 12.36
CA GLY A 116 -12.57 7.76 12.56
C GLY A 116 -12.53 6.39 11.89
N SER A 117 -11.82 5.46 12.52
CA SER A 117 -12.12 4.02 12.50
C SER A 117 -12.26 3.60 13.96
N PRO A 118 -13.12 2.62 14.30
CA PRO A 118 -13.28 1.33 13.62
C PRO A 118 -14.45 1.26 12.63
#